data_AF-A0A9D1CTA7-F1
#
_entry.id   AF-A0A9D1CTA7-F1
#
_cell.length_a   1.000
_cell.length_b   1.000
_cell.length_c   1.000
_cell.angle_alpha   90.00
_cell.angle_beta   90.00
_cell.angle_gamma   90.00
#
_symmetry.space_group_name_H-M   'P 1'
#
loop_
_entity.id
_entity.type
_entity.pdbx_description
1 polymer ?
#
loop_
_entity_poly.entity_id
_entity_poly.type
_entity_poly.pdbx_seq_one_letter_code
_entity_poly.pdbx_strand_id
1 'polypeptide(L)'
;MKKFSAKKAIIIAVIVVAVIIAAVAVWYFGFYTAGTIGGSAAKTAALNDAGLTAAQVTGLESDYENEDGFKYYDVSFVYNAMEYEYAIDAVTGQVLHVRSESVFD
;
A
#
# COMPACT_ATOMS: atom_id res chain seq x y z
N MET A 1 -22.13 -32.87 11.65
CA MET A 1 -22.38 -31.62 10.91
C MET A 1 -23.37 -30.77 11.71
N LYS A 2 -22.92 -29.68 12.36
CA LYS A 2 -23.78 -28.83 13.21
C LYS A 2 -24.72 -28.01 12.32
N LYS A 3 -26.04 -28.28 12.39
CA LYS A 3 -27.06 -27.51 11.66
C LYS A 3 -27.17 -26.12 12.29
N PHE A 4 -26.53 -25.12 11.67
CA PHE A 4 -26.66 -23.73 12.09
C PHE A 4 -28.06 -23.21 11.76
N SER A 5 -28.80 -22.79 12.79
CA SER A 5 -30.13 -22.21 12.65
C SER A 5 -30.05 -20.89 11.86
N ALA A 6 -30.96 -20.67 10.91
CA ALA A 6 -30.99 -19.50 10.03
C ALA A 6 -30.87 -18.16 10.78
N LYS A 7 -31.41 -18.08 12.01
CA LYS A 7 -31.30 -16.90 12.87
C LYS A 7 -29.85 -16.59 13.29
N LYS A 8 -29.03 -17.63 13.52
CA LYS A 8 -27.59 -17.50 13.84
C LYS A 8 -26.76 -17.14 12.60
N ALA A 9 -27.15 -17.61 11.42
CA ALA A 9 -26.50 -17.26 10.16
C ALA A 9 -26.72 -15.79 9.76
N ILE A 10 -27.94 -15.26 9.97
CA ILE A 10 -28.26 -13.85 9.70
C ILE A 10 -27.46 -12.91 10.61
N ILE A 11 -27.35 -13.23 11.91
CA ILE A 11 -26.57 -12.43 12.86
C ILE A 11 -25.08 -12.41 12.47
N ILE A 12 -24.51 -13.54 12.06
CA ILE A 12 -23.12 -13.61 11.60
C ILE A 12 -22.92 -12.77 10.33
N ALA A 13 -23.85 -12.84 9.36
CA ALA A 13 -23.77 -12.05 8.13
C ALA A 13 -23.81 -10.54 8.41
N VAL A 14 -24.65 -10.08 9.34
CA VAL A 14 -24.73 -8.66 9.72
C VAL A 14 -23.44 -8.18 10.40
N ILE A 15 -22.83 -9.00 11.25
CA ILE A 15 -21.54 -8.68 11.89
C ILE A 15 -20.42 -8.60 10.84
N VAL A 16 -20.37 -9.51 9.88
CA VAL A 16 -19.36 -9.48 8.81
C VAL A 16 -19.50 -8.22 7.95
N VAL A 17 -20.73 -7.82 7.59
CA VAL A 17 -20.97 -6.59 6.84
C VAL A 17 -20.59 -5.34 7.64
N ALA A 18 -20.92 -5.30 8.95
CA ALA A 18 -20.54 -4.18 9.81
C ALA A 18 -19.01 -4.05 9.98
N VAL A 19 -18.28 -5.17 10.04
CA VAL A 19 -16.82 -5.18 10.11
C VAL A 19 -16.19 -4.71 8.80
N ILE A 20 -16.77 -5.06 7.65
CA ILE A 20 -16.31 -4.57 6.34
C ILE A 20 -16.55 -3.06 6.22
N ILE A 21 -17.71 -2.55 6.64
CA ILE A 21 -18.00 -1.12 6.62
C ILE A 21 -17.05 -0.35 7.56
N ALA A 22 -16.75 -0.89 8.74
CA ALA A 22 -15.80 -0.27 9.66
C ALA A 22 -14.37 -0.29 9.09
N ALA A 23 -13.95 -1.37 8.43
CA ALA A 23 -12.65 -1.44 7.77
C ALA A 23 -12.55 -0.42 6.61
N VAL A 24 -13.61 -0.29 5.80
CA VAL A 24 -13.69 0.72 4.73
C VAL A 24 -13.72 2.13 5.31
N ALA A 25 -14.42 2.37 6.42
CA ALA A 25 -14.45 3.69 7.07
C ALA A 25 -13.10 4.05 7.71
N VAL A 26 -12.35 3.08 8.25
CA VAL A 26 -10.97 3.31 8.73
C VAL A 26 -10.02 3.55 7.55
N TRP A 27 -10.21 2.86 6.42
CA TRP A 27 -9.44 3.12 5.19
C TRP A 27 -9.80 4.47 4.55
N TYR A 28 -11.05 4.89 4.63
CA TYR A 28 -11.49 6.18 4.12
C TYR A 28 -11.03 7.29 5.08
N PHE A 29 -11.48 7.31 6.34
CA PHE A 29 -11.20 8.38 7.30
C PHE A 29 -9.75 8.41 7.83
N GLY A 30 -9.04 7.28 7.87
CA GLY A 30 -7.65 7.24 8.35
C GLY A 30 -6.63 7.83 7.35
N PHE A 31 -6.98 7.92 6.07
CA PHE A 31 -6.11 8.46 5.02
C PHE A 31 -6.44 9.90 4.62
N TYR A 32 -7.59 10.48 5.04
CA TYR A 32 -7.91 11.90 4.80
C TYR A 32 -7.28 12.86 5.83
N THR A 33 -6.20 12.47 6.50
CA THR A 33 -5.41 13.40 7.29
C THR A 33 -4.55 14.23 6.36
N ALA A 34 -4.72 15.55 6.38
CA ALA A 34 -3.95 16.51 5.58
C ALA A 34 -2.46 16.52 5.98
N GLY A 35 -1.73 15.50 5.53
CA GLY A 35 -0.30 15.27 5.70
C GLY A 35 0.14 14.18 4.73
N THR A 36 1.36 14.26 4.21
CA THR A 36 1.89 13.22 3.32
C THR A 36 2.17 11.93 4.09
N ILE A 37 2.07 10.77 3.44
CA ILE A 37 2.33 9.46 4.07
C ILE A 37 3.76 9.32 4.63
N GLY A 38 4.71 10.12 4.12
CA GLY A 38 6.12 10.07 4.50
C GLY A 38 6.90 8.98 3.75
N GLY A 39 8.20 9.20 3.56
CA GLY A 39 9.06 8.28 2.79
C GLY A 39 9.11 6.86 3.37
N SER A 40 9.06 6.70 4.69
CA SER A 40 9.02 5.37 5.34
C SER A 40 7.76 4.58 5.00
N ALA A 41 6.60 5.24 4.98
CA ALA A 41 5.35 4.61 4.59
C ALA A 41 5.34 4.30 3.09
N ALA A 42 5.91 5.18 2.26
CA ALA A 42 6.06 4.94 0.83
C ALA A 42 6.93 3.70 0.56
N LYS A 43 8.11 3.60 1.20
CA LYS A 43 8.96 2.40 1.14
C LYS A 43 8.21 1.14 1.52
N THR A 44 7.42 1.20 2.58
CA THR A 44 6.61 0.06 3.04
C THR A 44 5.53 -0.30 2.02
N ALA A 45 4.86 0.69 1.42
CA ALA A 45 3.87 0.47 0.38
C ALA A 45 4.47 -0.18 -0.87
N ALA A 46 5.63 0.31 -1.35
CA ALA A 46 6.35 -0.30 -2.48
C ALA A 46 6.73 -1.76 -2.20
N LEU A 47 7.31 -2.04 -1.03
CA LEU A 47 7.70 -3.39 -0.63
C LEU A 47 6.51 -4.32 -0.49
N ASN A 48 5.40 -3.84 0.08
CA ASN A 48 4.18 -4.63 0.21
C ASN A 48 3.57 -4.97 -1.15
N ASP A 49 3.58 -4.02 -2.09
CA ASP A 49 3.12 -4.25 -3.46
C ASP A 49 4.00 -5.28 -4.18
N ALA A 50 5.33 -5.16 -4.02
CA ALA A 50 6.29 -6.12 -4.55
C ALA A 50 6.26 -7.50 -3.84
N GLY A 51 5.57 -7.63 -2.70
CA GLY A 51 5.60 -8.83 -1.86
C GLY A 51 6.97 -9.12 -1.25
N LEU A 52 7.78 -8.08 -1.05
CA LEU A 52 9.15 -8.14 -0.53
C LEU A 52 9.25 -7.50 0.85
N THR A 53 10.36 -7.77 1.53
CA THR A 53 10.73 -7.11 2.78
C THR A 53 11.99 -6.29 2.59
N ALA A 54 12.20 -5.29 3.45
CA ALA A 54 13.38 -4.44 3.41
C ALA A 54 14.70 -5.23 3.55
N ALA A 55 14.66 -6.45 4.11
CA ALA A 55 15.82 -7.33 4.25
C ALA A 55 16.17 -8.10 2.95
N GLN A 56 15.23 -8.18 2.00
CA GLN A 56 15.43 -8.88 0.72
C GLN A 56 15.96 -7.95 -0.38
N VAL A 57 15.78 -6.65 -0.21
CA VAL A 57 16.16 -5.65 -1.21
C VAL A 57 17.40 -4.89 -0.77
N THR A 58 18.10 -4.28 -1.73
CA THR A 58 19.24 -3.39 -1.48
C THR A 58 18.98 -2.02 -2.09
N GLY A 59 19.59 -0.97 -1.54
CA GLY A 59 19.43 0.39 -2.09
C GLY A 59 18.00 0.92 -1.99
N LEU A 60 17.28 0.60 -0.90
CA LEU A 60 15.91 1.06 -0.69
C LEU A 60 15.90 2.56 -0.34
N GLU A 61 15.60 3.39 -1.32
CA GLU A 61 15.55 4.85 -1.21
C GLU A 61 14.13 5.38 -1.43
N SER A 62 13.91 6.63 -1.03
CA SER A 62 12.62 7.29 -1.28
C SER A 62 12.81 8.78 -1.38
N ASP A 63 12.40 9.36 -2.49
CA ASP A 63 12.48 10.78 -2.77
C ASP A 63 11.09 11.37 -2.88
N TYR A 64 10.90 12.56 -2.29
CA TYR A 64 9.63 13.26 -2.34
C TYR A 64 9.64 14.23 -3.51
N GLU A 65 8.72 14.02 -4.44
CA GLU A 65 8.56 14.86 -5.61
C GLU A 65 7.28 15.69 -5.54
N ASN A 66 7.39 16.94 -5.98
CA ASN A 66 6.25 17.84 -6.09
C ASN A 66 6.28 18.61 -7.41
N GLU A 67 5.47 18.16 -8.37
CA GLU A 67 5.34 18.78 -9.68
C GLU A 67 3.93 19.36 -9.84
N ASP A 68 3.81 20.69 -9.97
CA ASP A 68 2.55 21.40 -10.24
C ASP A 68 1.34 21.00 -9.36
N GLY A 69 1.61 20.64 -8.10
CA GLY A 69 0.59 20.22 -7.14
C GLY A 69 0.32 18.72 -7.10
N PHE A 70 0.90 17.95 -8.03
CA PHE A 70 1.03 16.51 -7.91
C PHE A 70 2.15 16.19 -6.90
N LYS A 71 1.86 15.33 -5.93
CA LYS A 71 2.79 14.96 -4.86
C LYS A 71 2.92 13.47 -4.85
N TYR A 72 4.13 12.97 -5.04
CA TYR A 72 4.40 11.54 -5.01
C TYR A 72 5.75 11.28 -4.35
N TYR A 73 5.92 10.05 -3.87
CA TYR A 73 7.20 9.52 -3.49
C TYR A 73 7.69 8.63 -4.61
N ASP A 74 8.90 8.87 -5.11
CA ASP A 74 9.61 7.88 -5.90
C ASP A 74 10.36 6.95 -4.94
N VAL A 75 10.18 5.65 -5.07
CA VAL A 75 10.79 4.64 -4.21
C VAL A 75 11.55 3.68 -5.10
N SER A 76 12.87 3.71 -4.99
CA SER A 76 13.77 2.81 -5.72
C SER A 76 14.33 1.72 -4.81
N PHE A 77 14.46 0.51 -5.34
CA PHE A 77 15.20 -0.58 -4.70
C PHE A 77 15.64 -1.64 -5.71
N VAL A 78 16.70 -2.38 -5.36
CA VAL A 78 17.22 -3.48 -6.19
C VAL A 78 16.86 -4.83 -5.58
N TYR A 79 16.36 -5.73 -6.43
CA TYR A 79 16.09 -7.13 -6.10
C TYR A 79 16.41 -8.03 -7.31
N ASN A 80 17.14 -9.12 -7.09
CA ASN A 80 17.53 -10.07 -8.14
C ASN A 80 18.17 -9.42 -9.39
N ALA A 81 19.02 -8.42 -9.18
CA ALA A 81 19.68 -7.65 -10.25
C ALA A 81 18.72 -6.90 -11.20
N MET A 82 17.51 -6.63 -10.73
CA MET A 82 16.59 -5.67 -11.32
C MET A 82 16.42 -4.49 -10.35
N GLU A 83 16.49 -3.29 -10.88
CA GLU A 83 16.06 -2.09 -10.19
C GLU A 83 14.56 -1.92 -10.37
N TYR A 84 13.88 -1.59 -9.28
CA TYR A 84 12.46 -1.31 -9.25
C TYR A 84 12.26 0.12 -8.77
N GLU A 85 11.47 0.88 -9.51
CA GLU A 85 11.07 2.24 -9.18
C GLU A 85 9.55 2.28 -9.03
N TYR A 86 9.09 2.81 -7.90
CA TYR A 86 7.67 2.93 -7.56
C TYR A 86 7.32 4.38 -7.34
N ALA A 87 6.41 4.90 -8.17
CA ALA A 87 5.77 6.18 -7.89
C ALA A 87 4.57 5.94 -6.97
N ILE A 88 4.55 6.55 -5.79
CA ILE A 88 3.52 6.38 -4.77
C ILE A 88 2.88 7.72 -4.47
N ASP A 89 1.55 7.79 -4.56
CA ASP A 89 0.80 8.99 -4.24
C ASP A 89 1.09 9.44 -2.79
N ALA A 90 1.62 10.66 -2.63
CA ALA A 90 2.12 11.10 -1.35
C ALA A 90 1.02 11.33 -0.32
N VAL A 91 -0.26 11.39 -0.72
CA VAL A 91 -1.40 11.66 0.17
C VAL A 91 -2.12 10.36 0.54
N THR A 92 -2.37 9.51 -0.44
CA THR A 92 -3.15 8.28 -0.29
C THR A 92 -2.28 7.03 -0.08
N GLY A 93 -1.01 7.10 -0.46
CA GLY A 93 -0.10 5.95 -0.43
C GLY A 93 -0.39 4.88 -1.47
N GLN A 94 -1.20 5.20 -2.49
CA GLN A 94 -1.48 4.31 -3.60
C GLN A 94 -0.27 4.24 -4.54
N VAL A 95 0.03 3.05 -5.05
CA VAL A 95 0.99 2.88 -6.13
C VAL A 95 0.39 3.47 -7.41
N LEU A 96 1.04 4.51 -7.94
CA LEU A 96 0.67 5.21 -9.16
C LEU A 96 1.31 4.53 -10.38
N HIS A 97 2.59 4.18 -10.26
CA HIS A 97 3.35 3.56 -11.32
C HIS A 97 4.43 2.65 -10.76
N VAL A 98 4.77 1.62 -11.53
CA VAL A 98 5.90 0.74 -11.27
C VAL A 98 6.73 0.61 -12.54
N ARG A 99 8.03 0.80 -12.42
CA ARG A 99 9.01 0.56 -13.48
C ARG A 99 10.05 -0.41 -12.96
N SER A 100 10.56 -1.26 -13.85
CA SER A 100 11.66 -2.16 -13.51
C SER A 100 12.66 -2.20 -14.65
N GLU A 101 13.94 -2.07 -14.32
CA GLU A 101 15.03 -2.03 -15.27
C GLU A 101 16.13 -3.03 -14.86
N SER A 102 16.83 -3.61 -15.84
CA SER A 102 17.95 -4.50 -15.55
C SER A 102 19.13 -3.65 -15.10
N VAL A 103 19.80 -4.04 -14.01
CA VAL A 103 20.98 -3.30 -13.50
C VAL A 103 22.20 -3.46 -14.43
N PHE A 104 22.12 -4.32 -15.44
CA PHE A 104 23.23 -4.65 -16.34
C PHE A 104 23.15 -4.01 -17.74
N ASP A 105 22.22 -3.08 -17.97
CA ASP A 105 22.07 -2.41 -19.27
C ASP A 105 23.21 -1.42 -19.58
#